data_AF-A0A4P6JT54-F1
#
_entry.id   AF-A0A4P6JT54-F1
#
_cell.length_a   1.000
_cell.length_b   1.000
_cell.length_c   1.000
_cell.angle_alpha   90.00
_cell.angle_beta   90.00
_cell.angle_gamma   90.00
#
_symmetry.space_group_name_H-M   'P 1'
#
loop_
_entity.id
_entity.type
_entity.pdbx_description
1 polymer ?
#
loop_
_entity_poly.entity_id
_entity_poly.type
_entity_poly.pdbx_seq_one_letter_code
_entity_poly.pdbx_strand_id
1 'polypeptide(L)'
;MMREDSIEYLLSAMDRHQEAWKALQASLITRAKLQAYTESQYDEVVLLAKEGLEFIIKLQAGDTISAEWVAARDNLVARAQRLILDPDT
;
A
#
# COMPACT_ATOMS: atom_id res chain seq x y z
N MET A 1 -47.80 3.61 33.45
CA MET A 1 -46.42 3.19 33.75
C MET A 1 -45.93 2.19 32.67
N MET A 2 -46.07 2.53 31.39
CA MET A 2 -45.70 1.65 30.24
C MET A 2 -44.98 2.42 29.12
N ARG A 3 -44.95 3.76 29.18
CA ARG A 3 -44.30 4.64 28.20
C ARG A 3 -42.86 4.97 28.57
N GLU A 4 -42.55 5.11 29.86
CA GLU A 4 -41.18 5.40 30.33
C GLU A 4 -40.23 4.25 30.01
N ASP A 5 -40.61 3.01 30.36
CA ASP A 5 -39.82 1.80 30.04
C ASP A 5 -39.52 1.64 28.54
N SER A 6 -40.45 2.08 27.68
CA SER A 6 -40.27 2.04 26.22
C SER A 6 -39.34 3.15 25.72
N ILE A 7 -39.33 4.33 26.35
CA ILE A 7 -38.45 5.44 25.98
C ILE A 7 -37.03 5.16 26.47
N GLU A 8 -36.88 4.68 27.70
CA GLU A 8 -35.57 4.29 28.26
C GLU A 8 -34.93 3.16 27.44
N TYR A 9 -35.73 2.18 27.00
CA TYR A 9 -35.24 1.14 26.10
C TYR A 9 -34.75 1.72 24.76
N LEU A 10 -35.50 2.63 24.15
CA LEU A 10 -35.11 3.27 22.90
C LEU A 10 -33.86 4.12 23.05
N LEU A 11 -33.75 4.91 24.12
CA LEU A 11 -32.56 5.70 24.43
C LEU A 11 -31.33 4.79 24.62
N SER A 12 -31.47 3.71 25.39
CA SER A 12 -30.42 2.73 25.59
C SER A 12 -30.01 2.03 24.27
N ALA A 13 -30.97 1.76 23.38
CA ALA A 13 -30.68 1.21 22.06
C ALA A 13 -29.96 2.24 21.17
N MET A 14 -30.39 3.50 21.18
CA MET A 14 -29.73 4.60 20.47
C MET A 14 -28.29 4.79 20.93
N ASP A 15 -28.04 4.77 22.25
CA ASP A 15 -26.69 4.89 22.80
C ASP A 15 -25.78 3.75 22.35
N ARG A 16 -26.28 2.50 22.38
CA ARG A 16 -25.52 1.35 21.86
C ARG A 16 -25.19 1.48 20.38
N HIS A 17 -26.14 1.94 19.56
CA HIS A 17 -25.91 2.17 18.14
C HIS A 17 -24.92 3.31 17.91
N GLN A 18 -25.01 4.39 18.67
CA GLN A 18 -24.09 5.51 18.60
C GLN A 18 -22.66 5.09 18.94
N GLU A 19 -22.47 4.28 19.99
CA GLU A 19 -21.14 3.76 20.34
C GLU A 19 -20.59 2.81 19.26
N ALA A 20 -21.43 1.94 18.71
CA ALA A 20 -21.04 1.08 17.59
C ALA A 20 -20.64 1.91 16.35
N TRP A 21 -21.37 3.00 16.06
CA TRP A 21 -21.07 3.92 14.97
C TRP A 21 -19.74 4.64 15.18
N LYS A 22 -19.47 5.16 16.38
CA LYS A 22 -18.19 5.79 16.72
C LYS A 22 -17.03 4.81 16.55
N ALA A 23 -17.20 3.57 17.00
CA ALA A 23 -16.18 2.53 16.85
C ALA A 23 -15.89 2.23 15.37
N LEU A 24 -16.93 2.11 14.54
CA LEU A 24 -16.78 1.89 13.11
C LEU A 24 -16.11 3.09 12.42
N GLN A 25 -16.51 4.31 12.76
CA GLN A 25 -15.90 5.54 12.25
C GLN A 25 -14.40 5.60 12.59
N ALA A 26 -14.03 5.31 13.84
CA ALA A 26 -12.63 5.26 14.25
C ALA A 26 -11.84 4.18 13.50
N SER A 27 -12.45 3.03 13.25
CA SER A 27 -11.84 1.96 12.44
C SER A 27 -11.61 2.39 11.00
N LEU A 28 -12.59 3.04 10.36
CA LEU A 28 -12.48 3.56 9.00
C LEU A 28 -11.37 4.61 8.87
N ILE A 29 -11.30 5.55 9.82
CA ILE A 29 -10.24 6.56 9.85
C ILE A 29 -8.87 5.89 9.98
N THR A 30 -8.73 4.89 10.85
CA THR A 30 -7.48 4.14 11.01
C THR A 30 -7.09 3.43 9.72
N ARG A 31 -8.03 2.77 9.05
CA ARG A 31 -7.78 2.10 7.77
C ARG A 31 -7.37 3.07 6.67
N ALA A 32 -8.04 4.22 6.56
CA ALA A 32 -7.68 5.24 5.58
C ALA A 32 -6.26 5.78 5.82
N LYS A 33 -5.87 6.00 7.09
CA LYS A 33 -4.50 6.40 7.44
C LYS A 33 -3.47 5.33 7.09
N LEU A 34 -3.76 4.07 7.38
CA LEU A 34 -2.88 2.95 7.03
C LEU A 34 -2.73 2.83 5.51
N GLN A 35 -3.82 2.96 4.76
CA GLN A 35 -3.79 2.94 3.30
C GLN A 35 -2.89 4.06 2.75
N ALA A 36 -3.10 5.30 3.19
CA ALA A 36 -2.27 6.43 2.74
C ALA A 36 -0.79 6.25 3.09
N TYR A 37 -0.50 5.69 4.27
CA TYR A 37 0.87 5.36 4.67
C TYR A 37 1.48 4.26 3.78
N THR A 38 0.72 3.20 3.49
CA THR A 38 1.18 2.11 2.62
C THR A 38 1.40 2.58 1.19
N GLU A 39 0.53 3.43 0.65
CA GLU A 39 0.69 4.05 -0.67
C GLU A 39 1.98 4.88 -0.72
N SER A 40 2.23 5.74 0.28
CA SER A 40 3.47 6.51 0.37
C SER A 40 4.72 5.63 0.43
N GLN A 41 4.69 4.54 1.20
CA GLN A 41 5.81 3.61 1.29
C GLN A 41 6.03 2.83 -0.01
N TYR A 42 4.94 2.46 -0.69
CA TYR A 42 5.02 1.82 -2.00
C TYR A 42 5.68 2.75 -3.02
N ASP A 43 5.26 4.02 -3.06
CA ASP A 43 5.84 5.02 -3.96
C ASP A 43 7.35 5.24 -3.71
N GLU A 44 7.77 5.30 -2.44
CA GLU A 44 9.18 5.40 -2.06
C GLU A 44 9.99 4.18 -2.54
N VAL A 45 9.46 2.96 -2.37
CA VAL A 45 10.10 1.72 -2.82
C VAL A 45 10.19 1.68 -4.35
N VAL A 46 9.13 2.10 -5.04
CA VAL A 46 9.11 2.19 -6.51
C VAL A 46 10.17 3.17 -7.00
N LEU A 47 10.30 4.33 -6.36
CA LEU A 47 11.31 5.32 -6.70
C LEU A 47 12.72 4.74 -6.52
N LEU A 48 13.01 4.15 -5.36
CA LEU A 48 14.31 3.53 -5.08
C LEU A 48 14.64 2.41 -6.08
N ALA A 49 13.64 1.60 -6.45
CA ALA A 49 13.82 0.56 -7.45
C ALA A 49 14.15 1.14 -8.83
N LYS A 50 13.49 2.23 -9.25
CA LYS A 50 13.82 2.93 -10.50
C LYS A 50 15.25 3.47 -10.49
N GLU A 51 15.65 4.15 -9.41
CA GLU A 51 17.02 4.66 -9.26
C GLU A 51 18.07 3.53 -9.33
N GLY A 52 17.80 2.41 -8.66
CA GLY A 52 18.66 1.22 -8.70
C GLY A 52 18.77 0.62 -10.10
N LEU A 53 17.65 0.54 -10.84
CA LEU A 53 17.65 0.07 -12.22
C LEU A 53 18.45 1.01 -13.13
N GLU A 54 18.25 2.32 -13.03
CA GLU A 54 19.01 3.30 -13.80
C GLU A 54 20.52 3.24 -13.53
N PHE A 55 20.91 2.97 -12.29
CA PHE A 55 22.30 2.77 -11.93
C PHE A 55 22.88 1.51 -12.58
N ILE A 56 22.18 0.38 -12.46
CA ILE A 56 22.65 -0.93 -12.93
C ILE A 56 22.69 -1.02 -14.47
N ILE A 57 21.74 -0.40 -15.17
CA ILE A 57 21.68 -0.37 -16.65
C ILE A 57 22.93 0.29 -17.25
N LYS A 58 23.51 1.27 -16.57
CA LYS A 58 24.70 2.00 -17.05
C LYS A 58 25.98 1.16 -17.05
N LEU A 59 25.99 0.01 -16.36
CA LEU A 59 27.15 -0.89 -16.38
C LEU A 59 27.39 -1.43 -17.80
N GLN A 60 28.64 -1.51 -18.23
CA GLN A 60 29.00 -2.08 -19.52
C GLN A 60 29.94 -3.27 -19.32
N ALA A 61 29.98 -4.15 -20.32
CA ALA A 61 30.95 -5.25 -20.32
C ALA A 61 32.38 -4.68 -20.34
N GLY A 62 33.25 -5.31 -19.58
CA GLY A 62 34.67 -4.96 -19.45
C GLY A 62 35.41 -6.07 -18.72
N ASP A 63 36.66 -5.84 -18.34
CA ASP A 63 37.53 -6.90 -17.77
C ASP A 63 36.94 -7.57 -16.52
N THR A 64 36.12 -6.86 -15.75
CA THR A 64 35.48 -7.36 -14.52
C THR A 64 34.03 -7.81 -14.73
N ILE A 65 33.34 -7.31 -15.76
CA ILE A 65 31.91 -7.61 -16.01
C ILE A 65 31.79 -8.35 -17.33
N SER A 66 31.49 -9.65 -17.26
CA SER A 66 31.31 -10.48 -18.44
C SER A 66 30.04 -10.14 -19.22
N ALA A 67 30.02 -10.46 -20.51
CA ALA A 67 28.84 -10.30 -21.36
C ALA A 67 27.64 -11.14 -20.87
N GLU A 68 27.90 -12.31 -20.28
CA GLU A 68 26.88 -13.17 -19.68
C GLU A 68 26.20 -12.50 -18.49
N TRP A 69 26.97 -11.79 -17.66
CA TRP A 69 26.44 -11.03 -16.53
C TRP A 69 25.57 -9.86 -17.01
N VAL A 70 26.01 -9.15 -18.05
CA VAL A 70 25.23 -8.10 -18.72
C VAL A 70 23.91 -8.64 -19.26
N ALA A 71 23.92 -9.79 -19.95
CA ALA A 71 22.71 -10.41 -20.47
C ALA A 71 21.73 -10.85 -19.36
N ALA A 72 22.24 -11.42 -18.26
CA ALA A 72 21.43 -11.79 -17.11
C ALA A 72 20.80 -10.55 -16.45
N ARG A 73 21.59 -9.48 -16.29
CA ARG A 73 21.11 -8.18 -15.80
C ARG A 73 20.01 -7.62 -16.70
N ASP A 74 20.20 -7.59 -18.01
CA ASP A 74 19.23 -7.01 -18.94
C ASP A 74 17.89 -7.75 -18.88
N ASN A 75 17.92 -9.08 -18.73
CA ASN A 75 16.71 -9.88 -18.49
C ASN A 75 16.02 -9.52 -17.16
N LEU A 76 16.79 -9.32 -16.08
CA LEU A 76 16.25 -8.92 -14.78
C LEU A 76 15.68 -7.50 -14.81
N VAL A 77 16.35 -6.58 -15.48
CA VAL A 77 15.89 -5.20 -15.70
C VAL A 77 14.58 -5.20 -16.48
N ALA A 78 14.49 -5.96 -17.58
CA ALA A 78 13.26 -6.04 -18.37
C ALA A 78 12.08 -6.59 -17.55
N ARG A 79 12.33 -7.59 -16.68
CA ARG A 79 11.31 -8.10 -15.75
C ARG A 79 10.89 -7.05 -14.72
N ALA A 80 11.86 -6.34 -14.13
CA ALA A 80 11.59 -5.32 -13.13
C ALA A 80 10.83 -4.13 -13.72
N GLN A 81 11.20 -3.68 -14.92
CA GLN A 81 10.50 -2.62 -15.65
C GLN A 81 9.04 -2.99 -15.89
N ARG A 82 8.73 -4.23 -16.28
CA ARG A 82 7.33 -4.68 -16.42
C ARG A 82 6.57 -4.59 -15.09
N LEU A 83 7.17 -5.06 -13.99
CA LEU A 83 6.50 -5.08 -12.68
C LEU A 83 6.35 -3.69 -12.03
N ILE A 84 7.23 -2.74 -12.36
CA ILE A 84 7.29 -1.41 -11.73
C ILE A 84 6.59 -0.34 -12.60
N LEU A 85 6.59 -0.49 -13.92
CA LEU A 85 6.03 0.48 -14.87
C LEU A 85 4.65 0.06 -15.42
N ASP A 86 4.30 -1.23 -15.37
CA ASP A 86 2.97 -1.77 -15.74
C ASP A 86 2.33 -2.51 -14.54
N PRO A 87 1.89 -1.80 -13.49
CA PRO A 87 1.18 -2.43 -12.37
C PRO A 87 -0.22 -2.94 -12.74
N ASP A 88 -0.73 -2.64 -13.94
CA ASP A 88 -2.09 -2.95 -14.42
C ASP A 88 -2.22 -4.27 -15.22
N THR A 89 -1.19 -5.14 -15.21
CA THR A 89 -1.27 -6.53 -15.74
C THR A 89 -1.31 -7.56 -14.62
#